data_AF-A0A9E2CJM0-F1
#
_entry.id   AF-A0A9E2CJM0-F1
#
_cell.length_a   1.000
_cell.length_b   1.000
_cell.length_c   1.000
_cell.angle_alpha   90.00
_cell.angle_beta   90.00
_cell.angle_gamma   90.00
#
_symmetry.space_group_name_H-M   'P 1'
#
loop_
_entity.id
_entity.type
_entity.pdbx_description
1 polymer ?
#
loop_
_entity_poly.entity_id
_entity_poly.type
_entity_poly.pdbx_seq_one_letter_code
_entity_poly.pdbx_strand_id
1 'polypeptide(L)'
;MKTERRHELKESDLAHAIDNAKTYLAEHGSRLLLVGVLVVVALLAVMITAQARTTALQDAWQRKNELNFDNVDEGRESLTTLAAIIRDVSDPAFKLASLIDQGRYALSLAQKVDDPPDAELNEVAREAFNALLARAEDSPLAFAVAHTGLATVEENAFTLDGNRAHRDNAAQHLQAVVDYPAMQSMPFHRLAAERLASIDEVFSIVRFDTAIPEEEKAAAADVTPTPIGATRVPQDQVPQRILQKVRATEDGRFVPVEDDEDADQESD
;
A
#
# COMPACT_ATOMS: atom_id res chain seq x y z
N MET A 1 -41.62 41.47 -62.14
CA MET A 1 -41.81 42.61 -61.20
C MET A 1 -42.85 42.26 -60.14
N LYS A 2 -42.48 41.50 -59.10
CA LYS A 2 -43.28 41.31 -57.86
C LYS A 2 -42.32 40.77 -56.77
N THR A 3 -41.43 41.62 -56.25
CA THR A 3 -40.50 41.17 -55.19
C THR A 3 -40.07 42.28 -54.22
N GLU A 4 -40.89 43.32 -53.99
CA GLU A 4 -40.45 44.45 -53.13
C GLU A 4 -41.38 44.80 -51.95
N ARG A 5 -42.55 44.18 -51.79
CA ARG A 5 -43.49 44.53 -50.68
C ARG A 5 -43.68 43.43 -49.62
N ARG A 6 -42.61 42.80 -49.16
CA ARG A 6 -42.65 41.86 -48.02
C ARG A 6 -41.66 42.15 -46.89
N HIS A 7 -40.94 43.28 -46.97
CA HIS A 7 -39.93 43.63 -45.97
C HIS A 7 -40.39 44.65 -44.90
N GLU A 8 -41.49 45.38 -45.10
CA GLU A 8 -41.91 46.46 -44.17
C GLU A 8 -42.69 45.99 -42.93
N LEU A 9 -43.08 44.71 -42.83
CA LEU A 9 -43.86 44.20 -41.68
C LEU A 9 -43.04 43.45 -40.62
N LYS A 10 -41.72 43.31 -40.78
CA LYS A 10 -40.86 42.64 -39.77
C LYS A 10 -40.11 43.59 -38.85
N GLU A 11 -40.08 44.89 -39.15
CA GLU A 11 -39.32 45.87 -38.36
C GLU A 11 -40.05 46.31 -37.08
N SER A 12 -41.40 46.25 -37.07
CA SER A 12 -42.20 46.69 -35.93
C SER A 12 -42.18 45.73 -34.73
N ASP A 13 -42.06 44.42 -34.96
CA ASP A 13 -42.06 43.42 -33.88
C ASP A 13 -40.77 43.47 -33.06
N LEU A 14 -39.64 43.76 -33.72
CA LEU A 14 -38.35 43.88 -33.05
C LEU A 14 -38.31 45.08 -32.10
N ALA A 15 -38.82 46.23 -32.55
CA ALA A 15 -38.87 47.45 -31.73
C ALA A 15 -39.75 47.26 -30.48
N HIS A 16 -40.92 46.63 -30.63
CA HIS A 16 -41.77 46.29 -29.48
C HIS A 16 -41.14 45.22 -28.56
N ALA A 17 -40.42 44.23 -29.10
CA ALA A 17 -39.71 43.26 -28.29
C ALA A 17 -38.60 43.92 -27.44
N ILE A 18 -37.88 44.90 -27.99
CA ILE A 18 -36.82 45.63 -27.27
C ILE A 18 -37.41 46.50 -26.14
N ASP A 19 -38.52 47.20 -26.38
CA ASP A 19 -39.14 48.06 -25.36
C ASP A 19 -39.75 47.25 -24.21
N ASN A 20 -40.37 46.10 -24.54
CA ASN A 20 -40.85 45.14 -23.54
C ASN A 20 -39.69 44.54 -22.74
N ALA A 21 -38.55 44.23 -23.38
CA ALA A 21 -37.36 43.72 -22.69
C ALA A 21 -36.77 44.75 -21.72
N LYS A 22 -36.76 46.05 -22.08
CA LYS A 22 -36.33 47.13 -21.18
C LYS A 22 -37.23 47.25 -19.96
N THR A 23 -38.55 47.24 -20.17
CA THR A 23 -39.52 47.35 -19.07
C THR A 23 -39.41 46.15 -18.13
N TYR A 24 -39.29 44.94 -18.69
CA TYR A 24 -39.07 43.71 -17.92
C TYR A 24 -37.75 43.74 -17.14
N LEU A 25 -36.66 44.25 -17.75
CA LEU A 25 -35.37 44.38 -17.07
C LEU A 25 -35.41 45.46 -15.99
N ALA A 26 -36.17 46.54 -16.16
CA ALA A 26 -36.33 47.56 -15.13
C ALA A 26 -37.13 47.02 -13.93
N GLU A 27 -38.16 46.21 -14.18
CA GLU A 27 -39.01 45.63 -13.14
C GLU A 27 -38.38 44.43 -12.42
N HIS A 28 -37.63 43.59 -13.15
CA HIS A 28 -37.07 42.34 -12.62
C HIS A 28 -35.54 42.27 -12.61
N GLY A 29 -34.84 43.28 -13.11
CA GLY A 29 -33.38 43.25 -13.26
C GLY A 29 -32.64 43.04 -11.95
N SER A 30 -33.14 43.61 -10.84
CA SER A 30 -32.55 43.39 -9.50
C SER A 30 -32.67 41.93 -9.04
N ARG A 31 -33.81 41.27 -9.32
CA ARG A 31 -34.03 39.85 -9.00
C ARG A 31 -33.17 38.96 -9.90
N LEU A 32 -33.09 39.27 -11.20
CA LEU A 32 -32.24 38.53 -12.13
C LEU A 32 -30.76 38.64 -11.77
N LEU A 33 -30.29 39.84 -11.37
CA LEU A 33 -28.93 40.04 -10.89
C LEU A 33 -28.67 39.22 -9.62
N LEU A 34 -29.58 39.27 -8.64
CA LEU A 34 -29.44 38.51 -7.40
C LEU A 34 -29.37 36.99 -7.67
N VAL A 35 -30.26 36.46 -8.51
CA VAL A 35 -30.24 35.04 -8.91
C VAL A 35 -28.94 34.71 -9.64
N GLY A 36 -28.49 35.56 -10.56
CA GLY A 36 -27.22 35.39 -11.26
C GLY A 36 -26.03 35.32 -10.31
N VAL A 37 -25.94 36.25 -9.34
CA VAL A 37 -24.89 36.24 -8.31
C VAL A 37 -24.97 34.99 -7.45
N LEU A 38 -26.16 34.57 -7.03
CA LEU A 38 -26.34 33.35 -6.22
C LEU A 38 -25.87 32.10 -6.97
N VAL A 39 -26.17 31.98 -8.26
CA VAL A 39 -25.67 30.88 -9.10
C VAL A 39 -24.15 30.91 -9.20
N VAL A 40 -23.54 32.08 -9.43
CA VAL A 40 -22.07 32.21 -9.48
C VAL A 40 -21.42 31.81 -8.15
N VAL A 41 -21.98 32.24 -7.02
CA VAL A 41 -21.47 31.87 -5.69
C VAL A 41 -21.62 30.36 -5.44
N ALA A 42 -22.75 29.76 -5.83
CA ALA A 42 -22.96 28.32 -5.71
C ALA A 42 -21.94 27.53 -6.56
N LEU A 43 -21.68 27.96 -7.79
CA LEU A 43 -20.66 27.35 -8.66
C LEU A 43 -19.25 27.47 -8.09
N LEU A 44 -18.89 28.64 -7.54
CA LEU A 44 -17.60 28.84 -6.88
C LEU A 44 -17.45 27.93 -5.65
N ALA A 45 -18.49 27.78 -4.83
CA ALA A 45 -18.47 26.87 -3.68
C ALA A 45 -18.26 25.39 -4.10
N VAL A 46 -18.95 24.94 -5.16
CA VAL A 46 -18.75 23.60 -5.72
C VAL A 46 -17.32 23.45 -6.28
N MET A 47 -16.81 24.45 -6.99
CA MET A 47 -15.46 24.41 -7.54
C MET A 47 -14.39 24.34 -6.44
N ILE A 48 -14.50 25.16 -5.39
CA ILE A 48 -13.56 25.16 -4.26
C ILE A 48 -13.59 23.82 -3.53
N THR A 49 -14.78 23.27 -3.26
CA THR A 49 -14.90 21.97 -2.59
C THR A 49 -14.39 20.81 -3.44
N ALA A 50 -14.60 20.85 -4.76
CA ALA A 50 -14.03 19.88 -5.69
C ALA A 50 -12.50 19.95 -5.73
N GLN A 51 -11.93 21.16 -5.81
CA GLN A 51 -10.48 21.36 -5.78
C GLN A 51 -9.87 20.89 -4.46
N ALA A 52 -10.47 21.25 -3.32
CA ALA A 52 -10.00 20.82 -2.01
C ALA A 52 -9.99 19.29 -1.85
N ARG A 53 -10.97 18.59 -2.44
CA ARG A 53 -10.99 17.12 -2.47
C ARG A 53 -9.86 16.55 -3.33
N THR A 54 -9.61 17.13 -4.51
CA THR A 54 -8.52 16.66 -5.38
C THR A 54 -7.15 16.87 -4.75
N THR A 55 -6.91 18.00 -4.09
CA THR A 55 -5.64 18.27 -3.41
C THR A 55 -5.45 17.37 -2.19
N ALA A 56 -6.50 17.16 -1.39
CA ALA A 56 -6.46 16.23 -0.26
C ALA A 56 -6.19 14.78 -0.72
N LEU A 57 -6.74 14.38 -1.86
CA LEU A 57 -6.48 13.06 -2.43
C LEU A 57 -5.04 12.94 -2.94
N GLN A 58 -4.52 13.95 -3.63
CA GLN A 58 -3.13 13.97 -4.07
C GLN A 58 -2.15 13.92 -2.90
N ASP A 59 -2.40 14.70 -1.85
CA ASP A 59 -1.64 14.67 -0.60
C ASP A 59 -1.67 13.29 0.05
N ALA A 60 -2.83 12.63 0.10
CA ALA A 60 -2.93 11.27 0.63
C ALA A 60 -2.14 10.25 -0.19
N TRP A 61 -2.13 10.37 -1.52
CA TRP A 61 -1.28 9.55 -2.38
C TRP A 61 0.21 9.80 -2.15
N GLN A 62 0.60 11.06 -1.99
CA GLN A 62 1.97 11.40 -1.69
C GLN A 62 2.40 10.82 -0.34
N ARG A 63 1.65 11.06 0.74
CA ARG A 63 1.93 10.52 2.07
C ARG A 63 2.01 9.00 2.08
N LYS A 64 1.16 8.32 1.32
CA LYS A 64 1.22 6.87 1.14
C LYS A 64 2.54 6.43 0.49
N ASN A 65 3.01 7.15 -0.52
CA ASN A 65 4.24 6.80 -1.26
C ASN A 65 5.52 7.11 -0.46
N GLU A 66 5.43 7.97 0.55
CA GLU A 66 6.53 8.29 1.47
C GLU A 66 6.71 7.23 2.57
N LEU A 67 5.80 6.25 2.69
CA LEU A 67 5.89 5.18 3.68
C LEU A 67 7.00 4.17 3.32
N ASN A 68 7.74 3.73 4.34
CA ASN A 68 8.81 2.74 4.20
C ASN A 68 8.41 1.37 4.79
N PHE A 69 8.69 0.30 4.05
CA PHE A 69 8.39 -1.09 4.43
C PHE A 69 9.63 -2.01 4.34
N ASP A 70 10.83 -1.43 4.28
CA ASP A 70 12.07 -2.18 4.09
C ASP A 70 12.44 -3.03 5.31
N ASN A 71 12.29 -2.49 6.51
CA ASN A 71 12.49 -3.20 7.77
C ASN A 71 11.17 -3.38 8.55
N VAL A 72 11.18 -4.31 9.52
CA VAL A 72 9.98 -4.71 10.26
C VAL A 72 9.48 -3.58 11.18
N ASP A 73 10.38 -2.88 11.87
CA ASP A 73 10.02 -1.85 12.85
C ASP A 73 9.41 -0.61 12.17
N GLU A 74 10.08 -0.04 11.16
CA GLU A 74 9.52 1.05 10.34
C GLU A 74 8.28 0.60 9.59
N GLY A 75 8.26 -0.66 9.13
CA GLY A 75 7.11 -1.23 8.44
C GLY A 75 5.84 -1.25 9.29
N ARG A 76 5.93 -1.54 10.60
CA ARG A 76 4.80 -1.49 11.54
C ARG A 76 4.27 -0.06 11.73
N GLU A 77 5.16 0.91 11.85
CA GLU A 77 4.79 2.31 11.95
C GLU A 77 4.13 2.80 10.65
N SER A 78 4.70 2.43 9.51
CA SER A 78 4.14 2.70 8.18
C SER A 78 2.76 2.07 7.98
N LEU A 79 2.54 0.83 8.42
CA LEU A 79 1.21 0.21 8.38
C LEU A 79 0.18 0.94 9.23
N THR A 80 0.58 1.39 10.42
CA THR A 80 -0.28 2.19 11.31
C THR A 80 -0.64 3.53 10.67
N THR A 81 0.35 4.19 10.06
CA THR A 81 0.16 5.44 9.33
C THR A 81 -0.74 5.24 8.11
N LEU A 82 -0.53 4.17 7.33
CA LEU A 82 -1.38 3.83 6.20
C LEU A 82 -2.83 3.61 6.62
N ALA A 83 -3.06 2.88 7.71
CA ALA A 83 -4.39 2.66 8.27
C ALA A 83 -5.07 3.98 8.70
N ALA A 84 -4.32 4.94 9.23
CA ALA A 84 -4.84 6.28 9.51
C ALA A 84 -5.24 7.01 8.22
N ILE A 85 -4.38 7.03 7.20
CA ILE A 85 -4.67 7.67 5.90
C ILE A 85 -5.93 7.05 5.25
N ILE A 86 -6.08 5.73 5.29
CA ILE A 86 -7.26 5.01 4.75
C ILE A 86 -8.57 5.46 5.43
N ARG A 87 -8.53 5.74 6.74
CA ARG A 87 -9.72 6.20 7.48
C ARG A 87 -10.11 7.62 7.11
N ASP A 88 -9.13 8.50 6.90
CA ASP A 88 -9.33 9.93 6.67
C ASP A 88 -9.78 10.24 5.23
N VAL A 89 -9.31 9.48 4.25
CA VAL A 89 -9.66 9.68 2.84
C VAL A 89 -11.05 9.12 2.56
N SER A 90 -11.90 9.84 1.84
CA SER A 90 -13.25 9.36 1.47
C SER A 90 -13.32 8.67 0.10
N ASP A 91 -12.29 8.80 -0.73
CA ASP A 91 -12.26 8.26 -2.08
C ASP A 91 -12.27 6.71 -2.09
N PRO A 92 -13.23 6.05 -2.75
CA PRO A 92 -13.36 4.60 -2.73
C PRO A 92 -12.23 3.89 -3.47
N ALA A 93 -11.71 4.47 -4.56
CA ALA A 93 -10.63 3.88 -5.33
C ALA A 93 -9.32 3.90 -4.53
N PHE A 94 -9.02 5.02 -3.85
CA PHE A 94 -7.92 5.12 -2.90
C PHE A 94 -8.03 4.08 -1.79
N LYS A 95 -9.20 3.96 -1.14
CA LYS A 95 -9.39 2.97 -0.06
C LYS A 95 -9.14 1.56 -0.53
N LEU A 96 -9.69 1.18 -1.68
CA LEU A 96 -9.52 -0.16 -2.24
C LEU A 96 -8.04 -0.44 -2.53
N ALA A 97 -7.35 0.46 -3.23
CA ALA A 97 -5.93 0.31 -3.53
C ALA A 97 -5.06 0.25 -2.26
N SER A 98 -5.33 1.10 -1.28
CA SER A 98 -4.56 1.17 -0.04
C SER A 98 -4.81 -0.01 0.89
N LEU A 99 -6.01 -0.60 0.90
CA LEU A 99 -6.28 -1.85 1.63
C LEU A 99 -5.54 -3.05 1.01
N ILE A 100 -5.46 -3.11 -0.33
CA ILE A 100 -4.63 -4.11 -1.02
C ILE A 100 -3.17 -3.99 -0.55
N ASP A 101 -2.63 -2.78 -0.59
CA ASP A 101 -1.24 -2.54 -0.21
C ASP A 101 -1.01 -2.83 1.28
N GLN A 102 -1.92 -2.41 2.17
CA GLN A 102 -1.84 -2.70 3.60
C GLN A 102 -1.78 -4.21 3.88
N GLY A 103 -2.68 -4.99 3.29
CA GLY A 103 -2.68 -6.44 3.47
C GLY A 103 -1.42 -7.12 2.93
N ARG A 104 -0.92 -6.68 1.76
CA ARG A 104 0.30 -7.22 1.15
C ARG A 104 1.56 -6.87 1.93
N TYR A 105 1.70 -5.62 2.36
CA TYR A 105 2.84 -5.21 3.18
C TYR A 105 2.83 -5.90 4.54
N ALA A 106 1.66 -6.05 5.18
CA ALA A 106 1.54 -6.78 6.43
C ALA A 106 1.96 -8.25 6.30
N LEU A 107 1.49 -8.97 5.26
CA LEU A 107 1.96 -10.34 4.98
C LEU A 107 3.46 -10.42 4.70
N SER A 108 3.99 -9.50 3.89
CA SER A 108 5.42 -9.45 3.56
C SER A 108 6.28 -9.23 4.80
N LEU A 109 5.89 -8.31 5.68
CA LEU A 109 6.58 -8.06 6.94
C LEU A 109 6.46 -9.23 7.91
N ALA A 110 5.29 -9.89 7.98
CA ALA A 110 5.09 -11.06 8.83
C ALA A 110 6.06 -12.20 8.47
N GLN A 111 6.39 -12.34 7.18
CA GLN A 111 7.34 -13.35 6.66
C GLN A 111 8.81 -12.95 6.81
N LYS A 112 9.13 -11.68 7.09
CA LYS A 112 10.51 -11.23 7.37
C LYS A 112 10.96 -11.54 8.79
N VAL A 113 10.04 -11.83 9.70
CA VAL A 113 10.33 -12.25 11.07
C VAL A 113 10.69 -13.74 11.06
N ASP A 114 11.72 -14.12 11.83
CA ASP A 114 12.18 -15.52 11.92
C ASP A 114 11.06 -16.46 12.36
N ASP A 115 11.00 -17.65 11.75
CA ASP A 115 9.97 -18.69 11.95
C ASP A 115 9.66 -18.93 13.44
N PRO A 116 8.43 -18.65 13.92
CA PRO A 116 7.19 -18.49 13.15
C PRO A 116 6.88 -17.07 12.65
N PRO A 117 6.02 -16.93 11.61
CA PRO A 117 5.56 -15.63 11.12
C PRO A 117 4.95 -14.76 12.23
N ASP A 118 5.09 -13.44 12.11
CA ASP A 118 4.57 -12.55 13.16
C ASP A 118 3.03 -12.53 13.24
N ALA A 119 2.51 -12.92 14.40
CA ALA A 119 1.07 -13.08 14.61
C ALA A 119 0.29 -11.75 14.52
N GLU A 120 0.87 -10.64 15.00
CA GLU A 120 0.19 -9.33 14.97
C GLU A 120 0.10 -8.82 13.54
N LEU A 121 1.19 -8.90 12.77
CA LEU A 121 1.19 -8.52 11.37
C LEU A 121 0.26 -9.41 10.53
N ASN A 122 0.15 -10.69 10.86
CA ASN A 122 -0.80 -11.59 10.21
C ASN A 122 -2.26 -11.18 10.49
N GLU A 123 -2.58 -10.72 11.70
CA GLU A 123 -3.91 -10.20 12.02
C GLU A 123 -4.19 -8.87 11.31
N VAL A 124 -3.21 -7.96 11.22
CA VAL A 124 -3.35 -6.72 10.42
C VAL A 124 -3.65 -7.04 8.96
N ALA A 125 -2.99 -8.06 8.39
CA ALA A 125 -3.30 -8.52 7.04
C ALA A 125 -4.73 -9.06 6.93
N ARG A 126 -5.17 -9.88 7.89
CA ARG A 126 -6.53 -10.42 7.97
C ARG A 126 -7.58 -9.30 7.96
N GLU A 127 -7.42 -8.31 8.83
CA GLU A 127 -8.32 -7.16 8.93
C GLU A 127 -8.38 -6.37 7.61
N ALA A 128 -7.23 -6.10 7.00
CA ALA A 128 -7.16 -5.37 5.73
C ALA A 128 -7.87 -6.11 4.59
N PHE A 129 -7.65 -7.43 4.45
CA PHE A 129 -8.30 -8.21 3.40
C PHE A 129 -9.80 -8.43 3.65
N ASN A 130 -10.24 -8.58 4.90
CA ASN A 130 -11.67 -8.59 5.22
C ASN A 130 -12.34 -7.25 4.90
N ALA A 131 -11.68 -6.14 5.23
CA ALA A 131 -12.15 -4.80 4.88
C ALA A 131 -12.17 -4.56 3.37
N LEU A 132 -11.23 -5.15 2.62
CA LEU A 132 -11.20 -5.14 1.16
C LEU A 132 -12.36 -5.95 0.58
N LEU A 133 -12.59 -7.16 1.08
CA LEU A 133 -13.65 -8.05 0.61
C LEU A 133 -15.04 -7.41 0.78
N ALA A 134 -15.26 -6.74 1.92
CA ALA A 134 -16.50 -5.97 2.18
C ALA A 134 -16.75 -4.82 1.19
N ARG A 135 -15.77 -4.47 0.35
CA ARG A 135 -15.83 -3.40 -0.65
C ARG A 135 -15.60 -3.90 -2.08
N ALA A 136 -15.41 -5.20 -2.26
CA ALA A 136 -14.97 -5.78 -3.53
C ALA A 136 -16.12 -6.16 -4.48
N GLU A 137 -17.38 -5.85 -4.16
CA GLU A 137 -18.58 -6.31 -4.90
C GLU A 137 -18.46 -6.10 -6.42
N ASP A 138 -17.96 -4.94 -6.84
CA ASP A 138 -17.84 -4.58 -8.27
C ASP A 138 -16.42 -4.75 -8.84
N SER A 139 -15.47 -5.26 -8.04
CA SER A 139 -14.06 -5.38 -8.44
C SER A 139 -13.59 -6.83 -8.38
N PRO A 140 -13.67 -7.57 -9.50
CA PRO A 140 -13.18 -8.94 -9.58
C PRO A 140 -11.73 -9.08 -9.10
N LEU A 141 -10.87 -8.11 -9.43
CA LEU A 141 -9.48 -8.11 -8.99
C LEU A 141 -9.36 -7.98 -7.47
N ALA A 142 -10.08 -7.04 -6.85
CA ALA A 142 -10.05 -6.86 -5.39
C ALA A 142 -10.56 -8.10 -4.66
N PHE A 143 -11.62 -8.72 -5.19
CA PHE A 143 -12.18 -9.97 -4.68
C PHE A 143 -11.13 -11.08 -4.66
N ALA A 144 -10.45 -11.30 -5.79
CA ALA A 144 -9.41 -12.31 -5.91
C ALA A 144 -8.20 -12.03 -5.01
N VAL A 145 -7.74 -10.78 -4.94
CA VAL A 145 -6.64 -10.37 -4.05
C VAL A 145 -7.01 -10.60 -2.58
N ALA A 146 -8.22 -10.23 -2.16
CA ALA A 146 -8.69 -10.42 -0.79
C ALA A 146 -8.71 -11.90 -0.40
N HIS A 147 -9.33 -12.74 -1.22
CA HIS A 147 -9.44 -14.18 -0.93
C HIS A 147 -8.08 -14.89 -0.98
N THR A 148 -7.23 -14.61 -1.97
CA THR A 148 -5.89 -15.20 -2.03
C THR A 148 -4.99 -14.73 -0.87
N GLY A 149 -5.12 -13.48 -0.45
CA GLY A 149 -4.45 -12.94 0.73
C GLY A 149 -4.93 -13.60 2.03
N LEU A 150 -6.24 -13.77 2.20
CA LEU A 150 -6.81 -14.49 3.35
C LEU A 150 -6.37 -15.96 3.40
N ALA A 151 -6.25 -16.63 2.26
CA ALA A 151 -5.69 -17.99 2.22
C ALA A 151 -4.26 -18.03 2.78
N THR A 152 -3.40 -17.06 2.43
CA THR A 152 -2.05 -16.94 2.99
C THR A 152 -2.05 -16.57 4.47
N VAL A 153 -3.01 -15.75 4.94
CA VAL A 153 -3.19 -15.48 6.37
C VAL A 153 -3.46 -16.78 7.15
N GLU A 154 -4.29 -17.66 6.61
CA GLU A 154 -4.60 -18.95 7.24
C GLU A 154 -3.40 -19.91 7.19
N GLU A 155 -2.61 -19.91 6.11
CA GLU A 155 -1.35 -20.66 6.04
C GLU A 155 -0.36 -20.21 7.14
N ASN A 156 -0.16 -18.90 7.29
CA ASN A 156 0.67 -18.35 8.36
C ASN A 156 0.13 -18.69 9.76
N ALA A 157 -1.19 -18.67 9.94
CA ALA A 157 -1.83 -19.02 11.21
C ALA A 157 -1.62 -20.50 11.57
N PHE A 158 -1.67 -21.39 10.58
CA PHE A 158 -1.33 -22.81 10.79
C PHE A 158 0.12 -23.01 11.23
N THR A 159 1.08 -22.27 10.67
CA THR A 159 2.47 -22.33 11.12
C THR A 159 2.61 -21.94 12.58
N LEU A 160 1.77 -21.01 13.06
CA LEU A 160 1.77 -20.53 14.45
C LEU A 160 1.19 -21.52 15.46
N ASP A 161 0.06 -22.16 15.15
CA ASP A 161 -0.70 -22.96 16.13
C ASP A 161 -0.89 -24.45 15.76
N GLY A 162 -0.55 -24.85 14.53
CA GLY A 162 -0.70 -26.21 14.01
C GLY A 162 -2.16 -26.66 13.82
N ASN A 163 -3.13 -25.74 13.87
CA ASN A 163 -4.55 -26.06 13.81
C ASN A 163 -5.01 -26.36 12.38
N ARG A 164 -5.46 -27.60 12.15
CA ARG A 164 -5.92 -28.06 10.83
C ARG A 164 -7.15 -27.31 10.29
N ALA A 165 -7.91 -26.61 11.11
CA ALA A 165 -9.03 -25.78 10.64
C ALA A 165 -8.57 -24.69 9.65
N HIS A 166 -7.34 -24.19 9.81
CA HIS A 166 -6.76 -23.20 8.90
C HIS A 166 -6.63 -23.71 7.46
N ARG A 167 -6.36 -25.02 7.27
CA ARG A 167 -6.34 -25.64 5.95
C ARG A 167 -7.70 -25.52 5.26
N ASP A 168 -8.77 -25.85 5.99
CA ASP A 168 -10.12 -25.85 5.44
C ASP A 168 -10.58 -24.42 5.11
N ASN A 169 -10.23 -23.44 5.97
CA ASN A 169 -10.46 -22.01 5.70
C ASN A 169 -9.69 -21.52 4.47
N ALA A 170 -8.40 -21.87 4.35
CA ALA A 170 -7.58 -21.50 3.20
C ALA A 170 -8.17 -22.08 1.90
N ALA A 171 -8.57 -23.36 1.92
CA ALA A 171 -9.26 -24.01 0.80
C ALA A 171 -10.55 -23.28 0.43
N GLN A 172 -11.37 -22.89 1.41
CA GLN A 172 -12.59 -22.14 1.17
C GLN A 172 -12.32 -20.81 0.46
N HIS A 173 -11.30 -20.06 0.88
CA HIS A 173 -10.95 -18.80 0.22
C HIS A 173 -10.45 -19.01 -1.21
N LEU A 174 -9.58 -20.00 -1.45
CA LEU A 174 -9.09 -20.30 -2.79
C LEU A 174 -10.21 -20.79 -3.72
N GLN A 175 -11.09 -21.65 -3.22
CA GLN A 175 -12.27 -22.14 -3.95
C GLN A 175 -13.19 -20.99 -4.37
N ALA A 176 -13.40 -19.99 -3.49
CA ALA A 176 -14.19 -18.81 -3.82
C ALA A 176 -13.65 -18.05 -5.05
N VAL A 177 -12.32 -18.01 -5.25
CA VAL A 177 -11.70 -17.40 -6.43
C VAL A 177 -11.90 -18.26 -7.67
N VAL A 178 -11.77 -19.58 -7.54
CA VAL A 178 -11.98 -20.54 -8.64
C VAL A 178 -13.43 -20.51 -9.14
N ASP A 179 -14.39 -20.45 -8.21
CA ASP A 179 -15.81 -20.46 -8.54
C ASP A 179 -16.34 -19.13 -9.06
N TYR A 180 -15.56 -18.03 -8.96
CA TYR A 180 -16.02 -16.71 -9.38
C TYR A 180 -15.99 -16.56 -10.91
N PRO A 181 -17.14 -16.40 -11.60
CA PRO A 181 -17.18 -16.44 -13.07
C PRO A 181 -16.32 -15.38 -13.74
N ALA A 182 -16.22 -14.18 -13.15
CA ALA A 182 -15.40 -13.09 -13.69
C ALA A 182 -13.88 -13.36 -13.58
N MET A 183 -13.46 -14.37 -12.81
CA MET A 183 -12.05 -14.77 -12.70
C MET A 183 -11.60 -15.78 -13.74
N GLN A 184 -12.50 -16.48 -14.46
CA GLN A 184 -12.14 -17.64 -15.29
C GLN A 184 -11.07 -17.34 -16.35
N SER A 185 -11.04 -16.12 -16.89
CA SER A 185 -10.03 -15.68 -17.87
C SER A 185 -8.84 -14.93 -17.26
N MET A 186 -8.81 -14.76 -15.93
CA MET A 186 -7.76 -14.02 -15.23
C MET A 186 -6.68 -14.96 -14.68
N PRO A 187 -5.41 -14.51 -14.57
CA PRO A 187 -4.33 -15.31 -13.99
C PRO A 187 -4.61 -15.80 -12.56
N PHE A 188 -5.40 -15.05 -11.78
CA PHE A 188 -5.76 -15.39 -10.41
C PHE A 188 -6.57 -16.69 -10.29
N HIS A 189 -7.44 -17.00 -11.27
CA HIS A 189 -8.16 -18.28 -11.27
C HIS A 189 -7.20 -19.46 -11.33
N ARG A 190 -6.23 -19.41 -12.27
CA ARG A 190 -5.22 -20.46 -12.41
C ARG A 190 -4.37 -20.57 -11.15
N LEU A 191 -3.88 -19.44 -10.62
CA LEU A 191 -3.08 -19.44 -9.39
C LEU A 191 -3.85 -20.05 -8.20
N ALA A 192 -5.13 -19.69 -8.03
CA ALA A 192 -5.95 -20.23 -6.94
C ALA A 192 -6.20 -21.74 -7.11
N ALA A 193 -6.47 -22.21 -8.33
CA ALA A 193 -6.64 -23.63 -8.64
C ALA A 193 -5.35 -24.44 -8.39
N GLU A 194 -4.19 -23.90 -8.80
CA GLU A 194 -2.89 -24.52 -8.56
C GLU A 194 -2.60 -24.61 -7.04
N ARG A 195 -2.79 -23.52 -6.29
CA ARG A 195 -2.62 -23.52 -4.82
C ARG A 195 -3.58 -24.47 -4.12
N LEU A 196 -4.82 -24.55 -4.58
CA LEU A 196 -5.81 -25.47 -4.02
C LEU A 196 -5.40 -26.94 -4.25
N ALA A 197 -4.83 -27.26 -5.41
CA ALA A 197 -4.35 -28.60 -5.72
C ALA A 197 -3.14 -29.02 -4.85
N SER A 198 -2.31 -28.06 -4.41
CA SER A 198 -1.16 -28.29 -3.53
C SER A 198 -1.45 -28.03 -2.05
N ILE A 199 -2.71 -27.82 -1.65
CA ILE A 199 -3.02 -27.37 -0.28
C ILE A 199 -2.61 -28.38 0.78
N ASP A 200 -2.68 -29.68 0.50
CA ASP A 200 -2.24 -30.72 1.44
C ASP A 200 -0.74 -30.70 1.69
N GLU A 201 0.05 -30.30 0.70
CA GLU A 201 1.51 -30.18 0.80
C GLU A 201 1.89 -28.97 1.67
N VAL A 202 1.22 -27.83 1.48
CA VAL A 202 1.46 -26.58 2.23
C VAL A 202 1.20 -26.76 3.73
N PHE A 203 0.17 -27.54 4.09
CA PHE A 203 -0.21 -27.79 5.49
C PHE A 203 0.42 -29.07 6.07
N SER A 204 1.45 -29.62 5.40
CA SER A 204 2.19 -30.77 5.91
C SER A 204 3.33 -30.33 6.85
N ILE A 205 3.38 -30.91 8.05
CA ILE A 205 4.48 -30.66 8.98
C ILE A 205 5.69 -31.47 8.47
N VAL A 206 6.65 -30.79 7.85
CA VAL A 206 7.92 -31.42 7.46
C VAL A 206 8.69 -31.72 8.73
N ARG A 207 8.67 -32.99 9.15
CA ARG A 207 9.53 -33.48 10.23
C ARG A 207 10.90 -33.78 9.63
N PHE A 208 11.87 -32.93 9.95
CA PHE A 208 13.27 -33.30 9.75
C PHE A 208 13.63 -34.31 10.84
N ASP A 209 13.68 -35.59 10.46
CA ASP A 209 14.28 -36.62 11.32
C ASP A 209 15.77 -36.28 11.45
N THR A 210 16.14 -35.57 12.52
CA THR A 210 17.53 -35.28 12.88
C THR A 210 18.23 -36.52 13.44
N ALA A 211 18.05 -37.67 12.79
CA ALA A 211 18.88 -38.82 13.06
C ALA A 211 20.29 -38.48 12.58
N ILE A 212 21.11 -37.93 13.49
CA ILE A 212 22.56 -37.82 13.30
C ILE A 212 23.02 -39.21 12.88
N PRO A 213 23.60 -39.38 11.66
CA PRO A 213 24.08 -40.68 11.21
C PRO A 213 24.98 -41.27 12.30
N GLU A 214 24.71 -42.50 12.75
CA GLU A 214 25.52 -43.14 13.80
C GLU A 214 27.02 -43.19 13.46
N GLU A 215 27.36 -43.12 12.17
CA GLU A 215 28.75 -43.02 11.69
C GLU A 215 29.47 -41.76 12.18
N GLU A 216 28.78 -40.61 12.30
CA GLU A 216 29.37 -39.38 12.83
C GLU A 216 29.53 -39.43 14.36
N LYS A 217 28.64 -40.18 15.04
CA LYS A 217 28.74 -40.44 16.48
C LYS A 217 29.91 -41.37 16.82
N ALA A 218 30.24 -42.32 15.95
CA ALA A 218 31.41 -43.19 16.11
C ALA A 218 32.73 -42.44 15.83
N ALA A 219 32.75 -41.53 14.86
CA ALA A 219 33.95 -40.71 14.56
C ALA A 219 34.25 -39.69 15.67
N ALA A 220 33.24 -39.13 16.34
CA ALA A 220 33.42 -38.19 17.45
C ALA A 220 33.94 -38.85 18.75
N ALA A 221 33.78 -40.16 18.90
CA ALA A 221 34.22 -40.90 20.10
C ALA A 221 35.70 -41.30 20.07
N ASP A 222 36.37 -41.27 18.90
CA ASP A 222 37.76 -41.70 18.73
C ASP A 222 38.76 -40.53 18.58
N VAL A 223 38.27 -39.28 18.64
CA VAL A 223 39.15 -38.10 18.73
C VAL A 223 39.65 -38.00 20.16
N THR A 224 40.74 -38.73 20.45
CA THR A 224 41.56 -38.46 21.62
C THR A 224 42.01 -37.00 21.53
N PRO A 225 41.73 -36.14 22.52
CA PRO A 225 42.16 -34.75 22.49
C PRO A 225 43.69 -34.74 22.44
N THR A 226 44.25 -34.55 21.25
CA THR A 226 45.66 -34.26 21.10
C THR A 226 45.89 -32.97 21.89
N PRO A 227 46.75 -32.96 22.92
CA PRO A 227 47.03 -31.74 23.65
C PRO A 227 47.50 -30.72 22.64
N ILE A 228 46.71 -29.66 22.46
CA ILE A 228 47.05 -28.52 21.64
C ILE A 228 48.31 -27.95 22.27
N GLY A 229 49.45 -28.31 21.69
CA GLY A 229 50.72 -27.69 22.00
C GLY A 229 50.52 -26.19 21.88
N ALA A 230 50.82 -25.48 22.96
CA ALA A 230 50.68 -24.03 23.09
C ALA A 230 51.39 -23.35 21.93
N THR A 231 50.70 -23.16 20.82
CA THR A 231 51.17 -22.36 19.72
C THR A 231 50.89 -20.94 20.18
N ARG A 232 51.89 -20.34 20.84
CA ARG A 232 51.95 -18.90 21.06
C ARG A 232 51.74 -18.26 19.69
N VAL A 233 50.55 -17.72 19.46
CA VAL A 233 50.33 -16.80 18.36
C VAL A 233 51.28 -15.62 18.61
N PRO A 234 52.23 -15.34 17.71
CA PRO A 234 53.10 -14.19 17.84
C PRO A 234 52.23 -12.94 17.83
N GLN A 235 52.29 -12.16 18.91
CA GLN A 235 51.46 -10.98 19.14
C GLN A 235 51.86 -9.77 18.27
N ASP A 236 52.73 -9.97 17.27
CA ASP A 236 53.43 -8.90 16.53
C ASP A 236 52.87 -8.61 15.13
N GLN A 237 51.76 -9.21 14.72
CA GLN A 237 51.12 -8.87 13.43
C GLN A 237 49.64 -8.60 13.59
N VAL A 238 49.30 -7.59 14.41
CA VAL A 238 48.07 -6.83 14.20
C VAL A 238 48.42 -5.69 13.24
N PRO A 239 48.00 -5.74 11.95
CA PRO A 239 48.12 -4.58 11.09
C PRO A 239 47.34 -3.41 11.71
N GLN A 240 48.06 -2.40 12.20
CA GLN A 240 47.49 -1.11 12.62
C GLN A 240 47.00 -0.31 11.40
N ARG A 241 46.08 -0.86 10.62
CA ARG A 241 45.42 -0.12 9.56
C ARG A 241 44.02 0.29 10.01
N ILE A 242 43.91 1.60 10.20
CA ILE A 242 42.70 2.42 10.25
C ILE A 242 42.00 2.42 11.62
N LEU A 243 42.70 3.00 12.61
CA LEU A 243 42.02 3.83 13.61
C LEU A 243 41.53 5.10 12.90
N GLN A 244 40.33 5.04 12.32
CA GLN A 244 39.57 6.25 12.05
C GLN A 244 39.25 6.89 13.41
N LYS A 245 39.70 8.13 13.58
CA LYS A 245 39.49 8.93 14.79
C LYS A 245 37.99 9.16 14.98
N VAL A 246 37.35 8.37 15.83
CA VAL A 246 36.05 8.72 16.39
C VAL A 246 36.31 9.41 17.72
N ARG A 247 36.19 10.75 17.75
CA ARG A 247 36.14 11.50 19.01
C ARG A 247 34.74 11.33 19.59
N ALA A 248 34.66 10.65 20.73
CA ALA A 248 33.46 10.72 21.56
C ALA A 248 33.33 12.16 22.10
N THR A 249 32.24 12.84 21.75
CA THR A 249 31.78 14.04 22.46
C THR A 249 31.04 13.61 23.73
N GLU A 250 31.09 14.42 24.79
CA GLU A 250 30.54 14.08 26.12
C GLU A 250 29.01 13.80 26.14
N ASP A 251 28.29 14.06 25.04
CA ASP A 251 26.84 13.88 24.91
C ASP A 251 26.40 12.62 24.13
N GLY A 252 27.32 11.72 23.78
CA GLY A 252 26.97 10.39 23.24
C GLY A 252 26.33 10.37 21.85
N ARG A 253 26.47 11.43 21.04
CA ARG A 253 26.02 11.46 19.64
C ARG A 253 27.20 11.31 18.67
N PHE A 254 27.10 10.36 17.75
CA PHE A 254 28.03 10.18 16.65
C PHE A 254 27.64 11.12 15.50
N VAL A 255 28.52 12.06 15.14
CA VAL A 255 28.38 12.91 13.95
C VAL A 255 29.42 12.44 12.93
N PRO A 256 29.05 12.18 11.67
CA PRO A 256 30.01 11.87 10.62
C PRO A 256 30.94 13.07 10.42
N VAL A 257 32.24 12.80 10.26
CA VAL A 257 33.22 13.81 9.86
C VAL A 257 32.97 14.10 8.39
N GLU A 258 32.41 15.26 8.08
CA GLU A 258 32.38 15.78 6.72
C GLU A 258 33.82 16.11 6.33
N ASP A 259 34.32 15.44 5.31
CA ASP A 259 35.59 15.81 4.66
C ASP A 259 35.33 17.13 3.92
N ASP A 260 35.79 18.23 4.51
CA ASP A 260 35.92 19.53 3.86
C ASP A 260 36.96 19.41 2.72
N GLU A 261 36.55 18.86 1.57
CA GLU A 261 37.27 18.99 0.31
C GLU A 261 37.01 20.39 -0.27
N ASP A 262 37.92 21.30 0.06
CA ASP A 262 38.53 22.30 -0.84
C ASP A 262 37.62 22.98 -1.87
N ALA A 263 36.97 24.08 -1.45
CA ALA A 263 36.47 25.11 -2.36
C ALA A 263 37.52 26.23 -2.55
N ASP A 264 38.63 25.90 -3.21
CA ASP A 264 39.53 26.88 -3.84
C ASP A 264 39.23 26.92 -5.35
N GLN A 265 38.30 27.78 -5.78
CA GLN A 265 38.32 28.32 -7.14
C GLN A 265 38.05 29.83 -7.11
N GLU A 266 39.17 30.53 -7.11
CA GLU A 266 39.39 31.94 -7.31
C GLU A 266 39.25 32.28 -8.82
N SER A 267 38.53 33.37 -9.11
CA SER A 267 38.69 34.30 -10.25
C SER A 267 38.79 33.80 -11.70
N ASP A 268 37.78 34.16 -12.50
CA ASP A 268 37.92 35.15 -13.60
C ASP A 268 36.55 35.76 -13.98
#